data_AF-A0A534HL25-F1
#
_entry.id   AF-A0A534HL25-F1
#
_cell.length_a   1.000
_cell.length_b   1.000
_cell.length_c   1.000
_cell.angle_alpha   90.00
_cell.angle_beta   90.00
_cell.angle_gamma   90.00
#
_symmetry.space_group_name_H-M   'P 1'
#
loop_
_entity.id
_entity.type
_entity.pdbx_description
1 polymer ?
#
loop_
_entity_poly.entity_id
_entity_poly.type
_entity_poly.pdbx_seq_one_letter_code
_entity_poly.pdbx_strand_id
1 'polypeptide(L)'
;MNQALAWLVAALLVILPLAHVSALRNLLSLAVALLITVILMRERRLPPLPAWPMAAWIALGAASALWSADPAATMHGVLYDMLLPAGVFLAAWRMAADAGAFDRARWAACGGVLCLAAIVVQVIATGRPAATFMPDAAGLSRIYYWPGVGVASTFAALIVPFALFSLVSSRHAERYGGAVVLAAVITVAVVSQNRIVWPTLLLSCAAFIAWLWPAFAPAPRRIAAGVLCAAAVATWGAFNYASRERQISVQELGGDLRLQAWREWSGIALQDPLLGHGFGRSALRLEGRRGVSQELRQREPNYLSHGHNLIVNIAVQLGVVGLAIYLALLAALVREYWRLGGAAAPRPVRSLGAAGFSLLIAMLAKNSTDDFMDQAVAIAFWGYAGVLLGRLELNSRS
;
A
#
# COMPACT_ATOMS: atom_id res chain seq x y z
N MET A 1 -14.67 -24.30 -5.69
CA MET A 1 -13.57 -23.72 -4.88
C MET A 1 -13.06 -22.41 -5.48
N ASN A 2 -12.63 -22.35 -6.76
CA ASN A 2 -12.11 -21.10 -7.35
C ASN A 2 -13.10 -19.93 -7.39
N GLN A 3 -14.39 -20.19 -7.67
CA GLN A 3 -15.41 -19.13 -7.61
C GLN A 3 -15.62 -18.60 -6.19
N ALA A 4 -15.67 -19.50 -5.19
CA ALA A 4 -15.78 -19.09 -3.78
C ALA A 4 -14.57 -18.24 -3.35
N LEU A 5 -13.35 -18.65 -3.74
CA LEU A 5 -12.14 -17.88 -3.51
C LEU A 5 -12.23 -16.48 -4.14
N ALA A 6 -12.70 -16.39 -5.39
CA ALA A 6 -12.85 -15.12 -6.08
C ALA A 6 -13.83 -14.16 -5.37
N TRP A 7 -14.96 -14.68 -4.87
CA TRP A 7 -15.91 -13.88 -4.11
C TRP A 7 -15.37 -13.46 -2.76
N LEU A 8 -14.67 -14.35 -2.03
CA LEU A 8 -14.06 -14.01 -0.75
C LEU A 8 -13.01 -12.91 -0.89
N VAL A 9 -12.12 -13.02 -1.89
CA VAL A 9 -11.11 -11.99 -2.13
C VAL A 9 -11.78 -10.69 -2.57
N ALA A 10 -12.75 -10.70 -3.49
CA ALA A 10 -13.47 -9.49 -3.89
C ALA A 10 -14.17 -8.81 -2.68
N ALA A 11 -14.87 -9.59 -1.85
CA ALA A 11 -15.51 -9.10 -0.64
C ALA A 11 -14.51 -8.51 0.36
N LEU A 12 -13.33 -9.12 0.50
CA LEU A 12 -12.24 -8.57 1.30
C LEU A 12 -11.76 -7.23 0.72
N LEU A 13 -11.38 -7.18 -0.57
CA LEU A 13 -10.77 -5.99 -1.18
C LEU A 13 -11.67 -4.75 -1.12
N VAL A 14 -13.00 -4.90 -1.22
CA VAL A 14 -13.92 -3.75 -1.12
C VAL A 14 -14.03 -3.18 0.30
N ILE A 15 -13.90 -4.01 1.35
CA ILE A 15 -14.04 -3.55 2.74
C ILE A 15 -12.71 -3.09 3.38
N LEU A 16 -11.57 -3.38 2.75
CA LEU A 16 -10.24 -3.02 3.29
C LEU A 16 -10.10 -1.54 3.64
N PRO A 17 -10.64 -0.58 2.88
CA PRO A 17 -10.48 0.84 3.21
C PRO A 17 -11.33 1.32 4.40
N LEU A 18 -12.38 0.59 4.78
CA LEU A 18 -13.54 1.13 5.52
C LEU A 18 -13.50 1.35 7.06
N ALA A 19 -12.43 1.45 7.85
CA ALA A 19 -12.50 1.49 9.35
C ALA A 19 -13.49 0.54 10.10
N HIS A 20 -13.31 0.29 11.40
CA HIS A 20 -14.22 -0.51 12.28
C HIS A 20 -14.74 -1.87 11.77
N VAL A 21 -14.18 -2.43 10.71
CA VAL A 21 -14.47 -3.78 10.17
C VAL A 21 -13.24 -4.68 10.25
N SER A 22 -12.34 -4.39 11.20
CA SER A 22 -11.07 -5.13 11.40
C SER A 22 -11.31 -6.62 11.64
N ALA A 23 -12.28 -6.96 12.50
CA ALA A 23 -12.65 -8.34 12.76
C ALA A 23 -13.09 -9.09 11.48
N LEU A 24 -13.94 -8.46 10.67
CA LEU A 24 -14.40 -9.03 9.40
C LEU A 24 -13.26 -9.17 8.38
N ARG A 25 -12.38 -8.16 8.25
CA ARG A 25 -11.20 -8.22 7.38
C ARG A 25 -10.29 -9.38 7.75
N ASN A 26 -10.03 -9.54 9.04
CA ASN A 26 -9.15 -10.57 9.56
C ASN A 26 -9.76 -11.96 9.37
N LEU A 27 -11.06 -12.13 9.64
CA LEU A 27 -11.78 -13.38 9.41
C LEU A 27 -11.78 -13.77 7.92
N LEU A 28 -12.08 -12.83 7.03
CA LEU A 28 -12.05 -13.07 5.58
C LEU A 28 -10.62 -13.40 5.11
N SER A 29 -9.61 -12.69 5.61
CA SER A 29 -8.21 -12.97 5.27
C SER A 29 -7.78 -14.36 5.72
N LEU A 30 -8.19 -14.78 6.91
CA LEU A 30 -7.94 -16.13 7.42
C LEU A 30 -8.66 -17.18 6.57
N ALA A 31 -9.94 -16.98 6.27
CA ALA A 31 -10.71 -17.89 5.42
C ALA A 31 -10.09 -18.04 4.03
N VAL A 32 -9.63 -16.93 3.44
CA VAL A 32 -8.90 -16.90 2.18
C VAL A 32 -7.58 -17.66 2.28
N ALA A 33 -6.78 -17.43 3.33
CA ALA A 33 -5.49 -18.09 3.56
C ALA A 33 -5.64 -19.61 3.75
N LEU A 34 -6.65 -20.06 4.49
CA LEU A 34 -6.94 -21.48 4.67
C LEU A 34 -7.39 -22.11 3.34
N LEU A 35 -8.32 -21.48 2.63
CA LEU A 35 -8.84 -22.00 1.38
C LEU A 35 -7.75 -22.12 0.31
N ILE A 36 -6.88 -21.11 0.16
CA ILE A 36 -5.78 -21.18 -0.81
C ILE A 36 -4.77 -22.26 -0.44
N THR A 37 -4.48 -22.45 0.85
CA THR A 37 -3.59 -23.52 1.31
C THR A 37 -4.12 -24.89 0.90
N VAL A 38 -5.41 -25.17 1.14
CA VAL A 38 -6.06 -26.42 0.72
C VAL A 38 -6.00 -26.60 -0.79
N ILE A 39 -6.25 -25.55 -1.57
CA ILE A 39 -6.20 -25.59 -3.04
C ILE A 39 -4.77 -25.93 -3.51
N LEU A 40 -3.75 -25.22 -3.00
CA LEU A 40 -2.36 -25.44 -3.42
C LEU A 40 -1.85 -26.83 -3.04
N MET A 41 -2.21 -27.32 -1.85
CA MET A 41 -1.87 -28.69 -1.42
C MET A 41 -2.51 -29.74 -2.33
N ARG A 42 -3.79 -29.57 -2.70
CA ARG A 42 -4.50 -30.48 -3.60
C ARG A 42 -3.95 -30.46 -5.02
N GLU A 43 -3.62 -29.28 -5.54
CA GLU A 43 -3.12 -29.09 -6.90
C GLU A 43 -1.62 -29.42 -7.04
N ARG A 44 -0.89 -29.59 -5.92
CA ARG A 44 0.59 -29.74 -5.89
C ARG A 44 1.31 -28.67 -6.71
N ARG A 45 0.73 -27.48 -6.77
CA ARG A 45 1.23 -26.38 -7.60
C ARG A 45 2.22 -25.55 -6.81
N LEU A 46 3.39 -25.30 -7.40
CA LEU A 46 4.37 -24.41 -6.81
C LEU A 46 3.87 -22.96 -6.86
N PRO A 47 4.04 -22.19 -5.77
CA PRO A 47 3.67 -20.78 -5.73
C PRO A 47 4.66 -19.94 -6.57
N PRO A 48 4.28 -18.71 -6.97
CA PRO A 48 5.11 -17.86 -7.84
C PRO A 48 6.33 -17.31 -7.07
N LEU A 49 7.30 -16.75 -7.80
CA LEU A 49 8.61 -16.40 -7.22
C LEU A 49 8.62 -15.46 -6.00
N PRO A 50 7.73 -14.48 -5.75
CA PRO A 50 7.84 -13.77 -4.48
C PRO A 50 7.48 -14.65 -3.28
N ALA A 51 6.90 -15.84 -3.47
CA ALA A 51 6.50 -16.72 -2.36
C ALA A 51 7.67 -17.24 -1.54
N TRP A 52 8.85 -17.49 -2.14
CA TRP A 52 10.01 -17.97 -1.38
C TRP A 52 10.63 -16.86 -0.51
N PRO A 53 10.94 -15.66 -1.04
CA PRO A 53 11.33 -14.54 -0.17
C PRO A 53 10.24 -14.17 0.86
N MET A 54 8.96 -14.32 0.51
CA MET A 54 7.85 -14.09 1.44
C MET A 54 7.83 -15.14 2.57
N ALA A 55 8.12 -16.41 2.27
CA ALA A 55 8.26 -17.44 3.29
C ALA A 55 9.46 -17.16 4.20
N ALA A 56 10.59 -16.73 3.65
CA ALA A 56 11.76 -16.31 4.43
C ALA A 56 11.44 -15.10 5.33
N TRP A 57 10.69 -14.13 4.80
CA TRP A 57 10.23 -12.96 5.55
C TRP A 57 9.35 -13.35 6.74
N ILE A 58 8.36 -14.23 6.51
CA ILE A 58 7.49 -14.76 7.57
C ILE A 58 8.30 -15.58 8.58
N ALA A 59 9.22 -16.43 8.11
CA ALA A 59 10.03 -17.27 8.97
C ALA A 59 10.93 -16.45 9.89
N LEU A 60 11.60 -15.41 9.37
CA LEU A 60 12.41 -14.52 10.19
C LEU A 60 11.54 -13.70 11.16
N GLY A 61 10.39 -13.19 10.70
CA GLY A 61 9.42 -12.51 11.56
C GLY A 61 8.97 -13.39 12.73
N ALA A 62 8.63 -14.65 12.47
CA ALA A 62 8.25 -15.62 13.49
C ALA A 62 9.43 -15.96 14.42
N ALA A 63 10.61 -16.22 13.85
CA ALA A 63 11.82 -16.50 14.62
C ALA A 63 12.18 -15.35 15.57
N SER A 64 11.87 -14.11 15.19
CA SER A 64 12.13 -12.93 16.04
C SER A 64 11.40 -12.93 17.37
N ALA A 65 10.36 -13.76 17.54
CA ALA A 65 9.75 -14.00 18.84
C ALA A 65 10.73 -14.61 19.86
N LEU A 66 11.83 -15.24 19.43
CA LEU A 66 12.83 -15.84 20.31
C LEU A 66 13.71 -14.81 21.02
N TRP A 67 13.85 -13.60 20.46
CA TRP A 67 14.65 -12.51 21.05
C TRP A 67 13.84 -11.23 21.30
N SER A 68 12.55 -11.22 20.93
CA SER A 68 11.63 -10.12 21.20
C SER A 68 11.37 -9.96 22.70
N ALA A 69 11.29 -8.72 23.16
CA ALA A 69 10.85 -8.40 24.52
C ALA A 69 9.36 -8.74 24.78
N ASP A 70 8.55 -8.93 23.73
CA ASP A 70 7.16 -9.39 23.81
C ASP A 70 6.88 -10.43 22.71
N PRO A 71 7.25 -11.71 22.95
CA PRO A 71 7.10 -12.78 21.96
C PRO A 71 5.65 -12.98 21.50
N ALA A 72 4.68 -12.81 22.40
CA ALA A 72 3.26 -12.98 22.08
C ALA A 72 2.77 -11.87 21.14
N ALA A 73 3.12 -10.61 21.40
CA ALA A 73 2.81 -9.52 20.49
C ALA A 73 3.56 -9.63 19.15
N THR A 74 4.78 -10.17 19.14
CA THR A 74 5.50 -10.46 17.90
C THR A 74 4.76 -11.49 17.06
N MET A 75 4.33 -12.61 17.63
CA MET A 75 3.56 -13.63 16.90
C MET A 75 2.21 -13.09 16.42
N HIS A 76 1.56 -12.21 17.19
CA HIS A 76 0.38 -11.48 16.73
C HIS A 76 0.70 -10.62 15.50
N GLY A 77 1.78 -9.83 15.53
CA GLY A 77 2.24 -9.05 14.39
C GLY A 77 2.50 -9.92 13.16
N VAL A 78 3.22 -11.04 13.32
CA VAL A 78 3.50 -11.96 12.21
C VAL A 78 2.23 -12.49 11.57
N LEU A 79 1.23 -12.88 12.37
CA LEU A 79 -0.06 -13.34 11.85
C LEU A 79 -0.73 -12.26 11.00
N TYR A 80 -0.92 -11.06 11.54
CA TYR A 80 -1.74 -10.02 10.92
C TYR A 80 -1.03 -9.20 9.83
N ASP A 81 0.29 -8.99 9.96
CA ASP A 81 1.05 -8.11 9.07
C ASP A 81 1.92 -8.88 8.05
N MET A 82 2.10 -10.20 8.22
CA MET A 82 2.85 -11.04 7.27
C MET A 82 2.02 -12.21 6.72
N LEU A 83 1.54 -13.11 7.59
CA LEU A 83 0.94 -14.38 7.17
C LEU A 83 -0.41 -14.20 6.47
N LEU A 84 -1.30 -13.38 7.03
CA LEU A 84 -2.59 -13.09 6.40
C LEU A 84 -2.43 -12.35 5.06
N PRO A 85 -1.63 -11.26 4.94
CA PRO A 85 -1.34 -10.66 3.64
C PRO A 85 -0.74 -11.62 2.62
N ALA A 86 0.16 -12.52 3.05
CA ALA A 86 0.75 -13.54 2.18
C ALA A 86 -0.30 -14.54 1.65
N GLY A 87 -1.21 -15.00 2.52
CA GLY A 87 -2.33 -15.84 2.11
C GLY A 87 -3.24 -15.14 1.11
N VAL A 88 -3.54 -13.86 1.34
CA VAL A 88 -4.35 -13.04 0.41
C VAL A 88 -3.63 -12.82 -0.92
N PHE A 89 -2.31 -12.59 -0.93
CA PHE A 89 -1.51 -12.53 -2.16
C PHE A 89 -1.63 -13.81 -2.98
N LEU A 90 -1.41 -14.98 -2.37
CA LEU A 90 -1.47 -16.27 -3.05
C LEU A 90 -2.88 -16.56 -3.60
N ALA A 91 -3.91 -16.24 -2.82
CA ALA A 91 -5.30 -16.39 -3.24
C ALA A 91 -5.62 -15.48 -4.43
N ALA A 92 -5.21 -14.21 -4.34
CA ALA A 92 -5.42 -13.23 -5.39
C ALA A 92 -4.69 -13.60 -6.68
N TRP A 93 -3.45 -14.06 -6.57
CA TRP A 93 -2.67 -14.60 -7.69
C TRP A 93 -3.36 -15.78 -8.35
N ARG A 94 -3.80 -16.77 -7.56
CA ARG A 94 -4.44 -17.98 -8.08
C ARG A 94 -5.77 -17.70 -8.77
N MET A 95 -6.57 -16.79 -8.22
CA MET A 95 -7.89 -16.47 -8.79
C MET A 95 -7.79 -15.59 -10.04
N ALA A 96 -6.81 -14.68 -10.12
CA ALA A 96 -6.70 -13.71 -11.20
C ALA A 96 -6.25 -14.32 -12.54
N ALA A 97 -5.94 -15.63 -12.54
CA ALA A 97 -5.85 -16.43 -13.75
C ALA A 97 -7.21 -16.55 -14.49
N ASP A 98 -8.34 -16.36 -13.82
CA ASP A 98 -9.64 -16.21 -14.47
C ASP A 98 -9.92 -14.73 -14.76
N ALA A 99 -10.26 -14.39 -16.01
CA ALA A 99 -10.47 -13.00 -16.43
C ALA A 99 -11.65 -12.34 -15.69
N GLY A 100 -12.74 -13.09 -15.47
CA GLY A 100 -13.89 -12.59 -14.72
C GLY A 100 -13.57 -12.35 -13.24
N ALA A 101 -12.79 -13.23 -12.61
CA ALA A 101 -12.31 -13.06 -11.25
C ALA A 101 -11.34 -11.89 -11.11
N PHE A 102 -10.44 -11.69 -12.08
CA PHE A 102 -9.56 -10.52 -12.14
C PHE A 102 -10.38 -9.22 -12.19
N ASP A 103 -11.36 -9.15 -13.10
CA ASP A 103 -12.20 -7.96 -13.22
C ASP A 103 -13.01 -7.70 -11.95
N ARG A 104 -13.62 -8.74 -11.35
CA ARG A 104 -14.31 -8.61 -10.06
C ARG A 104 -13.40 -8.06 -8.96
N ALA A 105 -12.20 -8.60 -8.83
CA ALA A 105 -11.27 -8.19 -7.78
C ALA A 105 -10.77 -6.75 -7.99
N ARG A 106 -10.41 -6.39 -9.23
CA ARG A 106 -10.02 -5.03 -9.62
C ARG A 106 -11.13 -4.04 -9.27
N TRP A 107 -12.37 -4.30 -9.69
CA TRP A 107 -13.48 -3.39 -9.45
C TRP A 107 -13.94 -3.37 -7.99
N ALA A 108 -13.81 -4.48 -7.25
CA ALA A 108 -14.04 -4.49 -5.80
C ALA A 108 -13.04 -3.59 -5.06
N ALA A 109 -11.75 -3.68 -5.39
CA ALA A 109 -10.73 -2.78 -4.86
C ALA A 109 -11.04 -1.31 -5.17
N CYS A 110 -11.40 -1.00 -6.42
CA CYS A 110 -11.86 0.34 -6.82
C CYS A 110 -13.09 0.79 -6.03
N GLY A 111 -14.06 -0.12 -5.83
CA GLY A 111 -15.27 0.09 -5.06
C GLY A 111 -14.99 0.54 -3.64
N GLY A 112 -13.97 -0.02 -2.97
CA GLY A 112 -13.60 0.40 -1.62
C GLY A 112 -13.18 1.88 -1.55
N VAL A 113 -12.40 2.36 -2.52
CA VAL A 113 -12.00 3.79 -2.60
C VAL A 113 -13.18 4.67 -3.01
N LEU A 114 -14.07 4.19 -3.89
CA LEU A 114 -15.31 4.88 -4.22
C LEU A 114 -16.21 5.06 -2.97
N CYS A 115 -16.28 4.05 -2.10
CA CYS A 115 -16.99 4.18 -0.82
C CYS A 115 -16.37 5.27 0.07
N LEU A 116 -15.03 5.36 0.14
CA LEU A 116 -14.38 6.45 0.87
C LEU A 116 -14.72 7.83 0.30
N ALA A 117 -14.69 7.96 -1.03
CA ALA A 117 -15.07 9.21 -1.69
C ALA A 117 -16.55 9.55 -1.48
N ALA A 118 -17.44 8.55 -1.48
CA ALA A 118 -18.86 8.74 -1.17
C ALA A 118 -19.07 9.23 0.26
N ILE A 119 -18.34 8.68 1.24
CA ILE A 119 -18.34 9.17 2.63
C ILE A 119 -17.92 10.65 2.67
N VAL A 120 -16.84 11.01 1.94
CA VAL A 120 -16.38 12.40 1.84
C VAL A 120 -17.46 13.32 1.29
N VAL A 121 -18.03 12.97 0.14
CA VAL A 121 -19.08 13.75 -0.52
C VAL A 121 -20.30 13.90 0.39
N GLN A 122 -20.74 12.81 1.03
CA GLN A 122 -21.89 12.83 1.93
C GLN A 122 -21.68 13.78 3.11
N VAL A 123 -20.52 13.73 3.77
CA VAL A 123 -20.22 14.62 4.90
C VAL A 123 -20.21 16.08 4.45
N ILE A 124 -19.56 16.40 3.33
CA ILE A 124 -19.53 17.77 2.80
C ILE A 124 -20.93 18.25 2.41
N ALA A 125 -21.75 17.38 1.79
CA ALA A 125 -23.12 17.70 1.40
C ALA A 125 -24.04 18.03 2.60
N THR A 126 -23.71 17.53 3.80
CA THR A 126 -24.40 17.92 5.05
C THR A 126 -23.96 19.27 5.62
N GLY A 127 -23.18 20.06 4.87
CA GLY A 127 -22.65 21.36 5.30
C GLY A 127 -21.50 21.26 6.31
N ARG A 128 -20.94 20.06 6.52
CA ARG A 128 -19.83 19.86 7.46
C ARG A 128 -18.49 20.18 6.78
N PRO A 129 -17.56 20.86 7.47
CA PRO A 129 -16.27 21.20 6.90
C PRO A 129 -15.39 19.96 6.72
N ALA A 130 -14.45 20.01 5.77
CA ALA A 130 -13.45 18.98 5.56
C ALA A 130 -12.60 18.69 6.82
N ALA A 131 -12.47 19.66 7.72
CA ALA A 131 -11.85 19.49 9.04
C ALA A 131 -12.47 18.37 9.87
N THR A 132 -13.72 17.97 9.59
CA THR A 132 -14.39 16.81 10.23
C THR A 132 -13.60 15.51 10.05
N PHE A 133 -12.80 15.40 8.99
CA PHE A 133 -11.97 14.23 8.68
C PHE A 133 -10.61 14.22 9.38
N MET A 134 -10.26 15.29 10.09
CA MET A 134 -8.98 15.42 10.79
C MET A 134 -9.06 14.80 12.20
N PRO A 135 -7.98 14.14 12.68
CA PRO A 135 -7.93 13.55 14.02
C PRO A 135 -8.15 14.57 15.16
N ASP A 136 -7.70 15.82 14.96
CA ASP A 136 -7.62 16.85 16.00
C ASP A 136 -8.91 17.69 16.14
N ALA A 137 -9.91 17.45 15.28
CA ALA A 137 -11.22 18.07 15.41
C ALA A 137 -11.97 17.44 16.59
N ALA A 138 -11.97 18.13 17.73
CA ALA A 138 -12.57 17.70 18.99
C ALA A 138 -13.95 17.03 18.79
N GLY A 139 -14.03 15.73 19.11
CA GLY A 139 -15.28 14.97 19.17
C GLY A 139 -15.20 13.61 18.49
N LEU A 140 -15.00 12.57 19.30
CA LEU A 140 -15.20 11.15 18.96
C LEU A 140 -16.47 10.97 18.10
N SER A 141 -16.36 10.28 16.96
CA SER A 141 -17.43 9.56 16.24
C SER A 141 -18.26 10.22 15.11
N ARG A 142 -17.79 11.21 14.35
CA ARG A 142 -18.61 11.74 13.22
C ARG A 142 -18.42 11.06 11.86
N ILE A 143 -17.44 10.18 11.71
CA ILE A 143 -17.18 9.46 10.46
C ILE A 143 -16.72 8.03 10.75
N TYR A 144 -17.64 7.24 11.30
CA TYR A 144 -17.38 5.87 11.76
C TYR A 144 -16.54 5.04 10.75
N TYR A 145 -16.92 5.03 9.46
CA TYR A 145 -16.21 4.23 8.45
C TYR A 145 -14.96 4.89 7.83
N TRP A 146 -14.53 6.05 8.32
CA TRP A 146 -13.32 6.71 7.82
C TRP A 146 -12.07 6.20 8.55
N PRO A 147 -11.07 5.64 7.84
CA PRO A 147 -9.91 5.00 8.47
C PRO A 147 -8.84 6.01 8.95
N GLY A 148 -9.14 7.30 8.91
CA GLY A 148 -8.20 8.37 9.19
C GLY A 148 -7.40 8.78 7.95
N VAL A 149 -6.82 9.97 8.03
CA VAL A 149 -6.20 10.67 6.89
C VAL A 149 -5.02 9.91 6.28
N GLY A 150 -4.17 9.32 7.12
CA GLY A 150 -2.98 8.56 6.71
C GLY A 150 -3.36 7.34 5.88
N VAL A 151 -4.21 6.50 6.46
CA VAL A 151 -4.67 5.23 5.88
C VAL A 151 -5.57 5.46 4.66
N ALA A 152 -6.54 6.38 4.72
CA ALA A 152 -7.44 6.67 3.59
C ALA A 152 -6.67 7.10 2.34
N SER A 153 -5.70 8.02 2.51
CA SER A 153 -4.84 8.46 1.40
C SER A 153 -3.89 7.37 0.91
N THR A 154 -3.50 6.39 1.75
CA THR A 154 -2.74 5.22 1.31
C THR A 154 -3.58 4.32 0.41
N PHE A 155 -4.82 4.02 0.78
CA PHE A 155 -5.74 3.28 -0.09
C PHE A 155 -5.99 3.98 -1.42
N ALA A 156 -6.17 5.30 -1.39
CA ALA A 156 -6.33 6.11 -2.60
C ALA A 156 -5.08 6.04 -3.49
N ALA A 157 -3.87 6.05 -2.93
CA ALA A 157 -2.64 5.91 -3.71
C ALA A 157 -2.48 4.49 -4.29
N LEU A 158 -2.77 3.44 -3.52
CA LEU A 158 -2.60 2.05 -3.95
C LEU A 158 -3.58 1.63 -5.06
N ILE A 159 -4.71 2.35 -5.25
CA ILE A 159 -5.67 2.03 -6.32
C ILE A 159 -5.34 2.70 -7.66
N VAL A 160 -4.50 3.75 -7.68
CA VAL A 160 -4.08 4.47 -8.90
C VAL A 160 -3.67 3.52 -10.04
N PRO A 161 -2.86 2.46 -9.81
CA PRO A 161 -2.42 1.59 -10.89
C PRO A 161 -3.57 0.88 -11.61
N PHE A 162 -4.65 0.51 -10.91
CA PHE A 162 -5.84 -0.08 -11.53
C PHE A 162 -6.64 0.95 -12.33
N ALA A 163 -6.70 2.19 -11.85
CA ALA A 163 -7.35 3.28 -12.58
C ALA A 163 -6.59 3.61 -13.88
N LEU A 164 -5.25 3.71 -13.81
CA LEU A 164 -4.38 3.92 -14.97
C LEU A 164 -4.47 2.77 -15.98
N PHE A 165 -4.48 1.52 -15.49
CA PHE A 165 -4.71 0.34 -16.34
C PHE A 165 -6.05 0.41 -17.08
N SER A 166 -7.12 0.82 -16.40
CA SER A 166 -8.45 0.98 -17.01
C SER A 166 -8.50 2.12 -18.02
N LEU A 167 -7.78 3.23 -17.80
CA LEU A 167 -7.70 4.36 -18.74
C LEU A 167 -7.03 4.00 -20.07
N VAL A 168 -6.08 3.06 -20.07
CA VAL A 168 -5.43 2.59 -21.30
C VAL A 168 -6.16 1.42 -21.98
N SER A 169 -7.29 0.98 -21.43
CA SER A 169 -8.13 -0.07 -22.00
C SER A 169 -8.68 0.32 -23.38
N SER A 170 -9.01 -0.65 -24.23
CA SER A 170 -9.70 -0.41 -25.49
C SER A 170 -11.20 -0.12 -25.29
N ARG A 171 -11.78 -0.53 -24.16
CA ARG A 171 -13.21 -0.41 -23.89
C ARG A 171 -13.55 0.93 -23.27
N HIS A 172 -14.48 1.68 -23.88
CA HIS A 172 -14.90 3.00 -23.39
C HIS A 172 -15.41 2.96 -21.94
N ALA A 173 -16.25 1.99 -21.59
CA ALA A 173 -16.77 1.83 -20.23
C ALA A 173 -15.66 1.69 -19.18
N GLU A 174 -14.58 0.94 -19.49
CA GLU A 174 -13.45 0.81 -18.58
C GLU A 174 -12.67 2.12 -18.43
N ARG A 175 -12.51 2.88 -19.52
CA ARG A 175 -11.88 4.21 -19.45
C ARG A 175 -12.66 5.16 -18.55
N TYR A 176 -13.98 5.22 -18.72
CA TYR A 176 -14.85 6.04 -17.86
C TYR A 176 -14.77 5.58 -16.40
N GLY A 177 -14.82 4.27 -16.15
CA GLY A 177 -14.65 3.73 -14.80
C GLY A 177 -13.29 4.11 -14.18
N GLY A 178 -12.21 4.03 -14.96
CA GLY A 178 -10.88 4.48 -14.53
C GLY A 178 -10.83 5.97 -14.19
N ALA A 179 -11.45 6.82 -15.00
CA ALA A 179 -11.52 8.26 -14.74
C ALA A 179 -12.33 8.58 -13.46
N VAL A 180 -13.45 7.90 -13.24
CA VAL A 180 -14.26 8.04 -12.02
C VAL A 180 -13.48 7.62 -10.78
N VAL A 181 -12.71 6.53 -10.85
CA VAL A 181 -11.84 6.10 -9.75
C VAL A 181 -10.74 7.13 -9.47
N LEU A 182 -10.11 7.71 -10.50
CA LEU A 182 -9.13 8.79 -10.28
C LEU A 182 -9.77 10.03 -9.64
N ALA A 183 -10.97 10.41 -10.05
CA ALA A 183 -11.71 11.49 -9.42
C ALA A 183 -11.94 11.20 -7.93
N ALA A 184 -12.36 9.98 -7.58
CA ALA A 184 -12.51 9.54 -6.19
C ALA A 184 -11.19 9.56 -5.41
N VAL A 185 -10.07 9.13 -6.03
CA VAL A 185 -8.72 9.23 -5.44
C VAL A 185 -8.37 10.69 -5.12
N ILE A 186 -8.62 11.61 -6.04
CA ILE A 186 -8.38 13.04 -5.84
C ILE A 186 -9.26 13.58 -4.71
N THR A 187 -10.55 13.23 -4.68
CA THR A 187 -11.48 13.61 -3.59
C THR A 187 -10.95 13.17 -2.22
N VAL A 188 -10.53 11.91 -2.08
CA VAL A 188 -9.96 11.39 -0.83
C VAL A 188 -8.64 12.09 -0.50
N ALA A 189 -7.77 12.32 -1.50
CA ALA A 189 -6.48 13.00 -1.31
C ALA A 189 -6.65 14.43 -0.77
N VAL A 190 -7.55 15.23 -1.38
CA VAL A 190 -7.85 16.61 -0.95
C VAL A 190 -8.28 16.64 0.51
N VAL A 191 -9.27 15.81 0.87
CA VAL A 191 -9.85 15.84 2.22
C VAL A 191 -8.93 15.20 3.26
N SER A 192 -8.05 14.28 2.88
CA SER A 192 -7.06 13.73 3.81
C SER A 192 -6.04 14.77 4.30
N GLN A 193 -5.83 15.86 3.55
CA GLN A 193 -4.75 16.82 3.80
C GLN A 193 -3.38 16.16 4.06
N ASN A 194 -3.18 14.94 3.55
CA ASN A 194 -1.91 14.23 3.68
C ASN A 194 -0.99 14.74 2.58
N ARG A 195 -0.04 15.62 2.91
CA ARG A 195 0.86 16.23 1.92
C ARG A 195 1.59 15.21 1.04
N ILE A 196 1.90 14.02 1.55
CA ILE A 196 2.70 13.00 0.87
C ILE A 196 1.89 12.23 -0.18
N VAL A 197 0.55 12.28 -0.13
CA VAL A 197 -0.27 11.65 -1.16
C VAL A 197 0.03 12.24 -2.54
N TRP A 198 0.23 13.55 -2.65
CA TRP A 198 0.39 14.22 -3.95
C TRP A 198 1.67 13.80 -4.67
N PRO A 199 2.88 13.86 -4.06
CA PRO A 199 4.07 13.27 -4.66
C PRO A 199 3.91 11.78 -4.97
N THR A 200 3.19 11.03 -4.14
CA THR A 200 2.94 9.60 -4.39
C THR A 200 2.11 9.38 -5.65
N LEU A 201 1.02 10.13 -5.85
CA LEU A 201 0.19 10.04 -7.04
C LEU A 201 1.03 10.36 -8.29
N LEU A 202 1.84 11.41 -8.23
CA LEU A 202 2.74 11.78 -9.32
C LEU A 202 3.76 10.67 -9.63
N LEU A 203 4.45 10.14 -8.62
CA LEU A 203 5.44 9.08 -8.78
C LEU A 203 4.82 7.79 -9.31
N SER A 204 3.62 7.44 -8.84
CA SER A 204 2.86 6.28 -9.32
C SER A 204 2.49 6.41 -10.81
N CYS A 205 1.99 7.59 -11.23
CA CYS A 205 1.70 7.90 -12.63
C CYS A 205 2.97 7.94 -13.50
N ALA A 206 4.04 8.55 -13.00
CA ALA A 206 5.33 8.63 -13.69
C ALA A 206 5.93 7.24 -13.89
N ALA A 207 5.87 6.36 -12.88
CA ALA A 207 6.32 4.99 -12.97
C ALA A 207 5.54 4.18 -14.02
N PHE A 208 4.21 4.34 -14.06
CA PHE A 208 3.36 3.70 -15.07
C PHE A 208 3.73 4.16 -16.48
N ILE A 209 3.88 5.48 -16.68
CA ILE A 209 4.25 6.08 -17.98
C ILE A 209 5.66 5.69 -18.39
N ALA A 210 6.64 5.73 -17.47
CA ALA A 210 8.02 5.34 -17.73
C ALA A 210 8.13 3.88 -18.19
N TRP A 211 7.35 2.99 -17.58
CA TRP A 211 7.28 1.58 -17.99
C TRP A 211 6.75 1.40 -19.42
N LEU A 212 5.74 2.20 -19.80
CA LEU A 212 5.17 2.19 -21.15
C LEU A 212 5.97 3.00 -22.17
N TRP A 213 6.93 3.81 -21.74
CA TRP A 213 7.61 4.80 -22.57
C TRP A 213 8.23 4.23 -23.85
N PRO A 214 8.95 3.09 -23.83
CA PRO A 214 9.44 2.47 -25.06
C PRO A 214 8.35 2.08 -26.07
N ALA A 215 7.10 1.82 -25.66
CA ALA A 215 5.99 1.49 -26.56
C ALA A 215 5.32 2.71 -27.21
N PHE A 216 5.58 3.92 -26.73
CA PHE A 216 4.96 5.12 -27.26
C PHE A 216 5.63 5.60 -28.54
N ALA A 217 4.83 5.99 -29.53
CA ALA A 217 5.28 6.77 -30.67
C ALA A 217 5.69 8.20 -30.24
N PRO A 218 6.44 8.96 -31.06
CA PRO A 218 6.95 10.28 -30.68
C PRO A 218 5.88 11.28 -30.23
N ALA A 219 4.72 11.33 -30.90
CA ALA A 219 3.63 12.25 -30.53
C ALA A 219 3.01 11.93 -29.15
N PRO A 220 2.57 10.69 -28.86
CA PRO A 220 2.15 10.30 -27.50
C PRO A 220 3.19 10.55 -26.42
N ARG A 221 4.50 10.41 -26.70
CA ARG A 221 5.56 10.74 -25.72
C ARG A 221 5.55 12.21 -25.33
N ARG A 222 5.38 13.13 -26.29
CA ARG A 222 5.28 14.58 -26.03
C ARG A 222 4.05 14.91 -25.19
N ILE A 223 2.91 14.30 -25.50
CA ILE A 223 1.67 14.46 -24.73
C ILE A 223 1.87 13.93 -23.30
N ALA A 224 2.41 12.72 -23.15
CA ALA A 224 2.68 12.14 -21.84
C ALA A 224 3.64 12.99 -20.99
N ALA A 225 4.70 13.54 -21.61
CA ALA A 225 5.61 14.47 -20.96
C ALA A 225 4.89 15.77 -20.53
N GLY A 226 4.07 16.36 -21.41
CA GLY A 226 3.28 17.55 -21.08
C GLY A 226 2.29 17.30 -19.93
N VAL A 227 1.61 16.16 -19.93
CA VAL A 227 0.71 15.73 -18.84
C VAL A 227 1.47 15.55 -17.54
N LEU A 228 2.65 14.92 -17.56
CA LEU A 228 3.49 14.75 -16.37
C LEU A 228 3.99 16.09 -15.83
N CYS A 229 4.40 17.02 -16.70
CA CYS A 229 4.79 18.36 -16.29
C CYS A 229 3.63 19.12 -15.64
N ALA A 230 2.45 19.10 -16.25
CA ALA A 230 1.25 19.73 -15.68
C ALA A 230 0.86 19.08 -14.34
N ALA A 231 0.93 17.75 -14.25
CA ALA A 231 0.66 17.00 -13.02
C ALA A 231 1.69 17.33 -11.93
N ALA A 232 2.97 17.55 -12.28
CA ALA A 232 4.00 17.96 -11.33
C ALA A 232 3.73 19.35 -10.76
N VAL A 233 3.32 20.32 -11.59
CA VAL A 233 2.91 21.65 -11.14
C VAL A 233 1.69 21.58 -10.23
N ALA A 234 0.65 20.82 -10.62
CA ALA A 234 -0.54 20.63 -9.80
C ALA A 234 -0.21 19.93 -8.46
N THR A 235 0.67 18.94 -8.48
CA THR A 235 1.17 18.23 -7.30
C THR A 235 1.89 19.18 -6.35
N TRP A 236 2.75 20.06 -6.89
CA TRP A 236 3.43 21.07 -6.09
C TRP A 236 2.43 22.04 -5.44
N GLY A 237 1.46 22.55 -6.19
CA GLY A 237 0.41 23.42 -5.67
C GLY A 237 -0.40 22.75 -4.56
N ALA A 238 -0.83 21.51 -4.77
CA ALA A 238 -1.61 20.75 -3.79
C ALA A 238 -0.79 20.37 -2.54
N PHE A 239 0.49 20.04 -2.71
CA PHE A 239 1.43 19.82 -1.61
C PHE A 239 1.62 21.09 -0.78
N ASN A 240 1.81 22.24 -1.44
CA ASN A 240 1.99 23.53 -0.78
C ASN A 240 0.73 23.93 0.00
N TYR A 241 -0.44 23.78 -0.62
CA TYR A 241 -1.73 24.01 0.02
C TYR A 241 -1.89 23.13 1.27
N ALA A 242 -1.71 21.82 1.16
CA ALA A 242 -1.83 20.90 2.29
C ALA A 242 -0.78 21.17 3.40
N SER A 243 0.38 21.74 3.05
CA SER A 243 1.42 22.09 4.03
C SER A 243 1.07 23.36 4.81
N ARG A 244 0.54 24.39 4.12
CA ARG A 244 0.06 25.63 4.76
C ARG A 244 -1.11 25.37 5.71
N GLU A 245 -2.04 24.50 5.32
CA GLU A 245 -3.20 24.17 6.14
C GLU A 245 -2.84 23.43 7.44
N ARG A 246 -1.68 22.77 7.45
CA ARG A 246 -1.11 22.15 8.66
C ARG A 246 -0.17 23.07 9.43
N GLN A 247 -0.09 24.35 9.08
CA GLN A 247 0.79 25.36 9.68
C GLN A 247 2.28 24.95 9.68
N ILE A 248 2.70 24.13 8.71
CA ILE A 248 4.11 23.77 8.55
C ILE A 248 4.71 24.77 7.59
N SER A 249 5.51 25.70 8.10
CA SER A 249 6.19 26.65 7.23
C SER A 249 7.25 25.91 6.41
N VAL A 250 7.25 26.13 5.08
CA VAL A 250 8.26 25.53 4.17
C VAL A 250 9.67 26.04 4.51
N GLN A 251 9.77 27.17 5.22
CA GLN A 251 11.02 27.75 5.71
C GLN A 251 11.57 27.06 6.98
N GLU A 252 10.78 26.23 7.67
CA GLU A 252 11.18 25.45 8.86
C GLU A 252 11.47 23.96 8.55
N LEU A 253 11.81 23.61 7.30
CA LEU A 253 12.25 22.25 6.96
C LEU A 253 13.46 21.79 7.79
N GLY A 254 14.28 22.73 8.30
CA GLY A 254 15.37 22.46 9.24
C GLY A 254 14.92 22.02 10.64
N GLY A 255 13.65 22.21 10.99
CA GLY A 255 13.00 21.75 12.24
C GLY A 255 11.97 20.64 12.02
N ASP A 256 11.97 19.96 10.85
CA ASP A 256 11.04 18.86 10.60
C ASP A 256 11.29 17.71 11.59
N LEU A 257 10.34 17.52 12.50
CA LEU A 257 10.38 16.47 13.53
C LEU A 257 10.56 15.07 12.96
N ARG A 258 10.26 14.84 11.67
CA ARG A 258 10.52 13.56 11.01
C ARG A 258 11.99 13.26 10.83
N LEU A 259 12.81 14.25 10.48
CA LEU A 259 14.25 14.04 10.32
C LEU A 259 14.88 13.71 11.68
N GLN A 260 14.43 14.38 12.74
CA GLN A 260 14.81 14.04 14.11
C GLN A 260 14.35 12.63 14.48
N ALA A 261 13.09 12.28 14.21
CA ALA A 261 12.56 10.94 14.47
C ALA A 261 13.37 9.87 13.74
N TRP A 262 13.65 10.03 12.45
CA TRP A 262 14.44 9.08 11.69
C TRP A 262 15.83 8.90 12.27
N ARG A 263 16.47 9.99 12.72
CA ARG A 263 17.78 9.91 13.36
C ARG A 263 17.74 9.12 14.66
N GLU A 264 16.77 9.41 15.53
CA GLU A 264 16.63 8.71 16.82
C GLU A 264 16.29 7.22 16.61
N TRP A 265 15.34 6.91 15.72
CA TRP A 265 14.98 5.53 15.41
C TRP A 265 16.08 4.75 14.68
N SER A 266 16.87 5.41 13.83
CA SER A 266 18.09 4.79 13.27
C SER A 266 19.11 4.50 14.37
N GLY A 267 19.21 5.35 15.38
CA GLY A 267 20.01 5.09 16.58
C GLY A 267 19.56 3.83 17.33
N ILE A 268 18.26 3.59 17.43
CA ILE A 268 17.69 2.35 18.01
C ILE A 268 18.05 1.13 17.16
N ALA A 269 17.93 1.23 15.82
CA ALA A 269 18.30 0.15 14.91
C ALA A 269 19.78 -0.26 15.04
N LEU A 270 20.66 0.69 15.34
CA LEU A 270 22.09 0.45 15.53
C LEU A 270 22.43 -0.27 16.84
N GLN A 271 21.50 -0.41 17.78
CA GLN A 271 21.72 -1.14 19.03
C GLN A 271 21.74 -2.66 18.82
N ASP A 272 20.89 -3.18 17.91
CA ASP A 272 20.93 -4.56 17.44
C ASP A 272 20.82 -4.58 15.90
N PRO A 273 21.94 -4.33 15.19
CA PRO A 273 21.91 -4.09 13.75
C PRO A 273 21.70 -5.36 12.92
N LEU A 274 21.95 -6.55 13.49
CA LEU A 274 21.89 -7.80 12.74
C LEU A 274 20.47 -8.35 12.69
N LEU A 275 19.85 -8.54 13.85
CA LEU A 275 18.56 -9.24 13.98
C LEU A 275 17.43 -8.33 14.50
N GLY A 276 17.76 -7.12 14.96
CA GLY A 276 16.77 -6.16 15.47
C GLY A 276 16.10 -6.63 16.76
N HIS A 277 15.02 -5.94 17.13
CA HIS A 277 14.41 -6.06 18.47
C HIS A 277 13.16 -6.95 18.53
N GLY A 278 12.78 -7.58 17.42
CA GLY A 278 11.55 -8.35 17.29
C GLY A 278 10.52 -7.67 16.40
N PHE A 279 9.78 -8.47 15.63
CA PHE A 279 8.77 -7.96 14.70
C PHE A 279 7.50 -7.45 15.40
N GLY A 280 6.84 -6.47 14.78
CA GLY A 280 5.52 -5.98 15.15
C GLY A 280 5.49 -4.58 15.76
N ARG A 281 4.33 -3.92 15.66
CA ARG A 281 4.14 -2.54 16.16
C ARG A 281 4.27 -2.41 17.69
N SER A 282 3.95 -3.46 18.44
CA SER A 282 4.14 -3.47 19.89
C SER A 282 5.62 -3.40 20.28
N ALA A 283 6.47 -4.14 19.57
CA ALA A 283 7.92 -4.12 19.77
C ALA A 283 8.48 -2.72 19.47
N LEU A 284 8.10 -2.12 18.33
CA LEU A 284 8.45 -0.73 18.03
C LEU A 284 8.03 0.21 19.15
N ARG A 285 6.76 0.17 19.59
CA ARG A 285 6.28 1.08 20.65
C ARG A 285 7.06 0.92 21.96
N LEU A 286 7.50 -0.29 22.29
CA LEU A 286 8.33 -0.52 23.47
C LEU A 286 9.71 0.13 23.32
N GLU A 287 10.36 -0.08 22.16
CA GLU A 287 11.65 0.54 21.87
C GLU A 287 11.56 2.06 21.75
N GLY A 288 10.49 2.60 21.18
CA GLY A 288 10.22 4.02 21.15
C GLY A 288 10.12 4.63 22.55
N ARG A 289 9.50 3.93 23.52
CA ARG A 289 9.45 4.38 24.92
C ARG A 289 10.83 4.43 25.58
N ARG A 290 11.76 3.57 25.16
CA ARG A 290 13.11 3.44 25.72
C ARG A 290 14.11 4.38 25.05
N GLY A 291 14.05 4.49 23.73
CA GLY A 291 15.09 5.13 22.91
C GLY A 291 14.74 6.51 22.34
N VAL A 292 13.45 6.87 22.22
CA VAL A 292 13.05 8.19 21.71
C VAL A 292 13.12 9.24 22.83
N SER A 293 13.76 10.36 22.52
CA SER A 293 14.01 11.48 23.42
C SER A 293 12.72 12.07 24.01
N GLN A 294 12.85 12.61 25.22
CA GLN A 294 11.72 13.27 25.89
C GLN A 294 11.25 14.51 25.13
N GLU A 295 12.17 15.25 24.48
CA GLU A 295 11.83 16.42 23.68
C GLU A 295 10.94 16.05 22.49
N LEU A 296 11.35 15.06 21.68
CA LEU A 296 10.55 14.62 20.54
C LEU A 296 9.20 14.07 20.98
N ARG A 297 9.19 13.31 22.09
CA ARG A 297 7.97 12.77 22.72
C ARG A 297 6.98 13.85 23.15
N GLN A 298 7.46 14.95 23.72
CA GLN A 298 6.60 16.03 24.19
C GLN A 298 6.03 16.86 23.04
N ARG A 299 6.80 17.04 21.97
CA ARG A 299 6.34 17.78 20.79
C ARG A 299 5.34 16.99 19.98
N GLU A 300 5.60 15.71 19.76
CA GLU A 300 4.74 14.85 18.94
C GLU A 300 4.71 13.41 19.47
N PRO A 301 3.77 13.09 20.38
CA PRO A 301 3.68 11.78 21.04
C PRO A 301 3.51 10.60 20.07
N ASN A 302 3.00 10.83 18.87
CA ASN A 302 2.82 9.79 17.85
C ASN A 302 4.15 9.18 17.37
N TYR A 303 5.27 9.92 17.44
CA TYR A 303 6.61 9.41 17.08
C TYR A 303 7.12 8.32 18.03
N LEU A 304 6.43 8.05 19.15
CA LEU A 304 6.72 6.89 20.00
C LEU A 304 6.28 5.57 19.40
N SER A 305 5.33 5.59 18.48
CA SER A 305 4.68 4.38 18.00
C SER A 305 5.55 3.63 16.97
N HIS A 306 6.34 4.35 16.18
CA HIS A 306 7.25 3.83 15.16
C HIS A 306 8.11 4.96 14.55
N GLY A 307 9.08 4.60 13.70
CA GLY A 307 10.03 5.51 13.06
C GLY A 307 9.52 6.28 11.84
N HIS A 308 8.22 6.25 11.54
CA HIS A 308 7.60 6.96 10.41
C HIS A 308 8.37 6.83 9.07
N ASN A 309 8.93 5.65 8.85
CA ASN A 309 9.58 5.24 7.61
C ASN A 309 9.66 3.72 7.62
N LEU A 310 9.15 3.07 6.57
CA LEU A 310 9.08 1.62 6.50
C LEU A 310 10.46 0.94 6.58
N ILE A 311 11.47 1.51 5.92
CA ILE A 311 12.83 0.94 5.91
C ILE A 311 13.45 1.02 7.31
N VAL A 312 13.31 2.17 7.97
CA VAL A 312 13.79 2.36 9.35
C VAL A 312 13.08 1.38 10.30
N ASN A 313 11.75 1.23 10.18
CA ASN A 313 11.00 0.30 11.01
C ASN A 313 11.42 -1.15 10.82
N ILE A 314 11.63 -1.59 9.57
CA ILE A 314 12.12 -2.94 9.29
C ILE A 314 13.52 -3.14 9.89
N ALA A 315 14.41 -2.15 9.78
CA ALA A 315 15.74 -2.21 10.36
C ALA A 315 15.70 -2.30 11.89
N VAL A 316 14.81 -1.57 12.56
CA VAL A 316 14.63 -1.68 14.02
C VAL A 316 14.07 -3.05 14.40
N GLN A 317 13.08 -3.55 13.68
CA GLN A 317 12.39 -4.81 14.03
C GLN A 317 13.22 -6.06 13.75
N LEU A 318 13.88 -6.11 12.59
CA LEU A 318 14.49 -7.34 12.06
C LEU A 318 15.94 -7.15 11.57
N GLY A 319 16.54 -5.99 11.83
CA GLY A 319 17.93 -5.68 11.47
C GLY A 319 18.19 -5.66 9.97
N VAL A 320 19.48 -5.68 9.60
CA VAL A 320 19.93 -5.71 8.21
C VAL A 320 19.53 -7.01 7.50
N VAL A 321 19.41 -8.12 8.25
CA VAL A 321 18.98 -9.41 7.68
C VAL A 321 17.52 -9.32 7.22
N GLY A 322 16.63 -8.80 8.07
CA GLY A 322 15.24 -8.56 7.70
C GLY A 322 15.11 -7.59 6.54
N LEU A 323 15.87 -6.49 6.56
CA LEU A 323 15.87 -5.53 5.46
C LEU A 323 16.30 -6.17 4.12
N ALA A 324 17.35 -6.99 4.14
CA ALA A 324 17.81 -7.69 2.94
C ALA A 324 16.75 -8.66 2.38
N ILE A 325 16.09 -9.43 3.25
CA ILE A 325 15.00 -10.33 2.84
C ILE A 325 13.81 -9.54 2.27
N TYR A 326 13.45 -8.43 2.90
CA TYR A 326 12.35 -7.57 2.42
C TYR A 326 12.67 -6.96 1.06
N LEU A 327 13.89 -6.46 0.86
CA LEU A 327 14.34 -5.94 -0.43
C LEU A 327 14.38 -7.04 -1.50
N ALA A 328 14.83 -8.26 -1.15
CA ALA A 328 14.79 -9.40 -2.05
C ALA A 328 13.35 -9.79 -2.44
N LEU A 329 12.40 -9.69 -1.51
CA LEU A 329 10.98 -9.89 -1.75
C LEU A 329 10.41 -8.86 -2.73
N LEU A 330 10.71 -7.57 -2.54
CA LEU A 330 10.29 -6.53 -3.49
C LEU A 330 10.97 -6.69 -4.86
N ALA A 331 12.27 -7.02 -4.88
CA ALA A 331 13.01 -7.26 -6.11
C ALA A 331 12.46 -8.47 -6.89
N ALA A 332 12.08 -9.55 -6.19
CA ALA A 332 11.43 -10.70 -6.80
C ALA A 332 10.11 -10.33 -7.49
N LEU A 333 9.31 -9.46 -6.87
CA LEU A 333 8.06 -8.98 -7.43
C LEU A 333 8.29 -8.09 -8.67
N VAL A 334 9.22 -7.13 -8.59
CA VAL A 334 9.64 -6.31 -9.75
C VAL A 334 10.13 -7.19 -10.90
N ARG A 335 10.98 -8.18 -10.60
CA ARG A 335 11.54 -9.10 -11.58
C ARG A 335 10.45 -9.85 -12.32
N GLU A 336 9.42 -10.33 -11.64
CA GLU A 336 8.29 -11.02 -12.28
C GLU A 336 7.44 -10.06 -13.14
N TYR A 337 7.16 -8.85 -12.67
CA TYR A 337 6.47 -7.85 -13.51
C TYR A 337 7.27 -7.47 -14.75
N TRP A 338 8.59 -7.33 -14.63
CA TRP A 338 9.48 -7.06 -15.76
C TRP A 338 9.56 -8.23 -16.73
N ARG A 339 9.74 -9.45 -16.21
CA ARG A 339 9.84 -10.67 -17.03
C ARG A 339 8.57 -10.93 -17.83
N LEU A 340 7.40 -10.70 -17.23
CA LEU A 340 6.10 -11.03 -17.83
C LEU A 340 5.49 -9.87 -18.63
N GLY A 341 5.66 -8.63 -18.15
CA GLY A 341 5.03 -7.42 -18.70
C GLY A 341 6.03 -6.35 -19.15
N GLY A 342 7.28 -6.72 -19.41
CA GLY A 342 8.35 -5.81 -19.83
C GLY A 342 8.24 -5.34 -21.29
N ALA A 343 9.34 -4.79 -21.81
CA ALA A 343 9.35 -4.11 -23.10
C ALA A 343 8.94 -4.98 -24.30
N ALA A 344 9.22 -6.29 -24.24
CA ALA A 344 8.88 -7.25 -25.29
C ALA A 344 7.41 -7.72 -25.26
N ALA A 345 6.65 -7.41 -24.21
CA ALA A 345 5.27 -7.88 -24.06
C ALA A 345 4.29 -7.09 -24.94
N PRO A 346 3.21 -7.73 -25.43
CA PRO A 346 2.12 -7.03 -26.12
C PRO A 346 1.52 -5.92 -25.24
N ARG A 347 0.99 -4.87 -25.86
CA ARG A 347 0.52 -3.66 -25.16
C ARG A 347 -0.42 -3.93 -23.96
N PRO A 348 -1.44 -4.82 -24.04
CA PRO A 348 -2.31 -5.10 -22.89
C PRO A 348 -1.61 -5.82 -21.72
N VAL A 349 -0.62 -6.66 -22.02
CA VAL A 349 0.19 -7.36 -21.01
C VAL A 349 1.19 -6.38 -20.39
N ARG A 350 1.78 -5.52 -21.21
CA ARG A 350 2.70 -4.49 -20.78
C ARG A 350 2.05 -3.47 -19.85
N SER A 351 0.78 -3.11 -20.05
CA SER A 351 0.05 -2.22 -19.14
C SER A 351 -0.24 -2.86 -17.78
N LEU A 352 -0.39 -4.19 -17.70
CA LEU A 352 -0.45 -4.89 -16.41
C LEU A 352 0.91 -4.83 -15.70
N GLY A 353 2.02 -5.02 -16.43
CA GLY A 353 3.37 -4.86 -15.88
C GLY A 353 3.61 -3.44 -15.35
N ALA A 354 3.18 -2.43 -16.11
CA ALA A 354 3.22 -1.03 -15.71
C ALA A 354 2.37 -0.77 -14.44
N ALA A 355 1.19 -1.38 -14.34
CA ALA A 355 0.36 -1.29 -13.14
C ALA A 355 1.04 -1.95 -11.92
N GLY A 356 1.66 -3.12 -12.09
CA GLY A 356 2.40 -3.80 -11.03
C GLY A 356 3.58 -2.96 -10.50
N PHE A 357 4.35 -2.35 -11.41
CA PHE A 357 5.45 -1.45 -11.04
C PHE A 357 4.96 -0.15 -10.39
N SER A 358 3.91 0.45 -10.95
CA SER A 358 3.24 1.63 -10.40
C SER A 358 2.71 1.41 -8.98
N LEU A 359 2.16 0.23 -8.69
CA LEU A 359 1.72 -0.16 -7.34
C LEU A 359 2.89 -0.18 -6.33
N LEU A 360 4.03 -0.73 -6.74
CA LEU A 360 5.24 -0.77 -5.91
C LEU A 360 5.75 0.63 -5.59
N ILE A 361 5.80 1.51 -6.59
CA ILE A 361 6.21 2.91 -6.39
C ILE A 361 5.23 3.66 -5.49
N ALA A 362 3.92 3.44 -5.66
CA ALA A 362 2.91 4.03 -4.77
C ALA A 362 3.09 3.58 -3.32
N MET A 363 3.34 2.28 -3.10
CA MET A 363 3.61 1.73 -1.77
C MET A 363 4.88 2.35 -1.16
N LEU A 364 6.01 2.33 -1.88
CA LEU A 364 7.28 2.85 -1.38
C LEU A 364 7.21 4.35 -1.08
N ALA A 365 6.62 5.14 -1.98
CA ALA A 365 6.51 6.58 -1.81
C ALA A 365 5.64 6.95 -0.60
N LYS A 366 4.47 6.32 -0.42
CA LYS A 366 3.62 6.57 0.77
C LYS A 366 4.26 6.16 2.08
N ASN A 367 5.16 5.18 2.04
CA ASN A 367 5.81 4.62 3.22
C ASN A 367 7.24 5.16 3.45
N SER A 368 7.62 6.20 2.70
CA SER A 368 8.93 6.88 2.84
C SER A 368 8.96 7.92 3.95
N THR A 369 7.79 8.44 4.35
CA THR A 369 7.65 9.51 5.35
C THR A 369 6.68 9.20 6.48
N ASP A 370 6.12 8.02 6.42
CA ASP A 370 5.33 7.39 7.46
C ASP A 370 5.40 5.88 7.22
N ASP A 371 4.94 5.05 8.15
CA ASP A 371 4.75 3.63 7.85
C ASP A 371 3.28 3.26 8.04
N PHE A 372 2.61 3.02 6.92
CA PHE A 372 1.24 2.54 6.83
C PHE A 372 1.16 1.08 6.41
N MET A 373 2.27 0.33 6.31
CA MET A 373 2.27 -1.08 5.91
C MET A 373 1.89 -2.00 7.08
N ASP A 374 0.75 -1.73 7.71
CA ASP A 374 0.16 -2.56 8.74
C ASP A 374 -1.24 -3.07 8.32
N GLN A 375 -1.62 -4.23 8.88
CA GLN A 375 -2.95 -4.84 8.78
C GLN A 375 -3.62 -4.67 7.41
N ALA A 376 -4.64 -3.81 7.33
CA ALA A 376 -5.51 -3.66 6.16
C ALA A 376 -4.76 -3.14 4.92
N VAL A 377 -3.77 -2.26 5.11
CA VAL A 377 -2.98 -1.73 3.99
C VAL A 377 -1.99 -2.77 3.49
N ALA A 378 -1.36 -3.52 4.39
CA ALA A 378 -0.51 -4.65 4.02
C ALA A 378 -1.30 -5.70 3.22
N ILE A 379 -2.49 -6.07 3.70
CA ILE A 379 -3.42 -6.98 2.99
C ILE A 379 -3.78 -6.40 1.61
N ALA A 380 -4.06 -5.10 1.51
CA ALA A 380 -4.43 -4.46 0.26
C ALA A 380 -3.29 -4.50 -0.76
N PHE A 381 -2.10 -4.05 -0.37
CA PHE A 381 -0.93 -4.06 -1.24
C PHE A 381 -0.63 -5.46 -1.76
N TRP A 382 -0.56 -6.45 -0.87
CA TRP A 382 -0.27 -7.83 -1.22
C TRP A 382 -1.40 -8.48 -2.05
N GLY A 383 -2.66 -8.19 -1.73
CA GLY A 383 -3.81 -8.61 -2.53
C GLY A 383 -3.77 -8.02 -3.95
N TYR A 384 -3.52 -6.72 -4.10
CA TYR A 384 -3.44 -6.05 -5.40
C TYR A 384 -2.26 -6.57 -6.22
N ALA A 385 -1.10 -6.77 -5.59
CA ALA A 385 0.07 -7.36 -6.23
C ALA A 385 -0.23 -8.79 -6.72
N GLY A 386 -0.92 -9.59 -5.92
CA GLY A 386 -1.39 -10.92 -6.31
C GLY A 386 -2.33 -10.88 -7.52
N VAL A 387 -3.34 -10.00 -7.50
CA VAL A 387 -4.29 -9.82 -8.63
C VAL A 387 -3.55 -9.50 -9.93
N LEU A 388 -2.61 -8.53 -9.89
CA LEU A 388 -1.86 -8.11 -11.06
C LEU A 388 -0.92 -9.21 -11.57
N LEU A 389 -0.17 -9.85 -10.67
CA LEU A 389 0.77 -10.92 -11.05
C LEU A 389 0.05 -12.15 -11.62
N GLY A 390 -1.07 -12.56 -11.02
CA GLY A 390 -1.85 -13.71 -11.48
C GLY A 390 -2.38 -13.52 -12.89
N ARG A 391 -2.85 -12.30 -13.21
CA ARG A 391 -3.32 -11.97 -14.56
C ARG A 391 -2.18 -11.89 -15.57
N LEU A 392 -1.03 -11.36 -15.18
CA LEU A 392 0.18 -11.30 -16.00
C LEU A 392 0.67 -12.70 -16.40
N GLU A 393 0.76 -13.61 -15.43
CA GLU A 393 1.29 -14.96 -15.68
C GLU A 393 0.44 -15.74 -16.69
N LEU A 394 -0.89 -15.62 -16.62
CA LEU A 394 -1.78 -16.26 -17.60
C LEU A 394 -1.52 -15.73 -19.02
N ASN A 395 -1.51 -14.40 -19.19
CA ASN A 395 -1.38 -13.78 -20.52
C ASN A 395 0.01 -13.99 -21.15
N SER A 396 1.01 -14.38 -20.35
CA SER A 396 2.35 -14.70 -20.87
C SER A 396 2.48 -16.13 -21.42
N ARG A 397 1.51 -17.00 -21.11
CA ARG A 397 1.49 -18.41 -21.54
C ARG A 397 0.60 -18.64 -22.76
N SER A 398 -0.25 -17.67 -23.10
CA SER A 398 -1.12 -17.63 -24.29
C SER A 398 -0.45 -16.85 -25.40
#